data_AF-A0A7J6SUT1-F1
#
_entry.id   AF-A0A7J6SUT1-F1
#
_cell.length_a   1.000
_cell.length_b   1.000
_cell.length_c   1.000
_cell.angle_alpha   90.00
_cell.angle_beta   90.00
_cell.angle_gamma   90.00
#
_symmetry.space_group_name_H-M   'P 1'
#
loop_
_entity.id
_entity.type
_entity.pdbx_description
1 polymer ?
#
loop_
_entity_poly.entity_id
_entity_poly.type
_entity_poly.pdbx_seq_one_letter_code
_entity_poly.pdbx_strand_id
1 'polypeptide(L)'
;MANNLENIDMPADKKAYIMSKLNPVLEEMVTRIVTELPEDLPGYMIAFLREKAGPRAKGSDEGTLRAENEELKNQLAKLRAEIRASIGDDGGGLDSDAESEAEDDEDYVDDLPANFLMPESQKGKTRASVSAEAYGAWNVKQAFTAPVVPKSEEQKQRIRKILSKSFMFASVEEREMAVVVDAMAEVKLEA
;
A
#
# COMPACT_ATOMS: atom_id res chain seq x y z
N MET A 1 -20.41 19.85 16.55
CA MET A 1 -20.65 19.01 17.74
C MET A 1 -20.40 19.80 19.02
N ALA A 2 -21.19 20.85 19.29
CA ALA A 2 -20.81 21.88 20.29
C ALA A 2 -21.33 21.64 21.72
N ASN A 3 -22.28 20.72 21.95
CA ASN A 3 -23.11 20.73 23.17
C ASN A 3 -22.86 19.58 24.18
N ASN A 4 -21.71 18.88 24.15
CA ASN A 4 -21.45 17.76 25.08
C ASN A 4 -20.26 17.96 26.04
N LEU A 5 -19.54 19.09 25.97
CA LEU A 5 -18.40 19.39 26.86
C LEU A 5 -18.82 20.01 28.20
N GLU A 6 -20.08 20.42 28.34
CA GLU A 6 -20.63 20.96 29.59
C GLU A 6 -20.80 19.89 30.68
N ASN A 7 -21.07 18.64 30.28
CA ASN A 7 -21.32 17.51 31.18
C ASN A 7 -20.05 16.82 31.71
N ILE A 8 -18.86 17.26 31.28
CA ILE A 8 -17.59 16.74 31.80
C ILE A 8 -17.01 17.76 32.77
N ASP A 9 -16.85 17.35 34.03
CA ASP A 9 -16.17 18.14 35.05
C ASP A 9 -14.68 18.22 34.70
N MET A 10 -14.30 19.30 34.04
CA MET A 10 -12.94 19.56 33.56
C MET A 10 -12.59 21.01 33.89
N PRO A 11 -11.34 21.27 34.31
CA PRO A 11 -10.84 22.63 34.49
C PRO A 11 -11.11 23.51 33.25
N ALA A 12 -11.50 24.76 33.48
CA ALA A 12 -11.89 25.71 32.42
C ALA A 12 -10.79 25.85 31.34
N ASP A 13 -9.53 25.82 31.75
CA ASP A 13 -8.37 25.90 30.85
C ASP A 13 -8.30 24.72 29.87
N LYS A 14 -8.65 23.51 30.33
CA LYS A 14 -8.68 22.31 29.47
C LYS A 14 -9.86 22.36 28.49
N LYS A 15 -11.02 22.87 28.93
CA LYS A 15 -12.18 23.09 28.03
C LYS A 15 -11.84 24.11 26.93
N ALA A 16 -11.17 25.20 27.30
CA ALA A 16 -10.71 26.20 26.34
C ALA A 16 -9.68 25.62 25.34
N TYR A 17 -8.76 24.78 25.80
CA TYR A 17 -7.80 24.10 24.91
C TYR A 17 -8.49 23.16 23.92
N ILE A 18 -9.45 22.35 24.39
CA ILE A 18 -10.22 21.44 23.54
C ILE A 18 -10.95 22.23 22.44
N MET A 19 -11.67 23.29 22.81
CA MET A 19 -12.44 24.07 21.84
C MET A 19 -11.57 24.86 20.86
N SER A 20 -10.47 25.44 21.33
CA SER A 20 -9.66 26.35 20.51
C SER A 20 -8.58 25.66 19.66
N LYS A 21 -8.04 24.51 20.11
CA LYS A 21 -6.90 23.84 19.47
C LYS A 21 -7.24 22.45 18.98
N LEU A 22 -7.97 21.66 19.77
CA LEU A 22 -8.20 20.24 19.47
C LEU A 22 -9.35 20.03 18.48
N ASN A 23 -10.53 20.60 18.76
CA ASN A 23 -11.73 20.42 17.93
C ASN A 23 -11.52 20.84 16.48
N PRO A 24 -10.88 21.97 16.15
CA PRO A 24 -10.68 22.35 14.75
C PRO A 24 -9.85 21.32 13.96
N VAL A 25 -8.88 20.66 14.62
CA VAL A 25 -8.05 19.63 13.98
C VAL A 25 -8.83 18.34 13.79
N LEU A 26 -9.59 17.93 14.81
CA LEU A 26 -10.40 16.71 14.77
C LEU A 26 -11.59 16.82 13.81
N GLU A 27 -12.29 17.95 13.77
CA GLU A 27 -13.42 18.15 12.84
C GLU A 27 -12.98 18.08 11.38
N GLU A 28 -11.83 18.65 11.03
CA GLU A 28 -11.26 18.54 9.68
C GLU A 28 -10.87 17.10 9.33
N MET A 29 -10.24 16.39 10.27
CA MET A 29 -9.86 14.98 10.09
C MET A 29 -11.09 14.09 9.88
N VAL A 30 -12.12 14.25 10.71
CA VAL A 30 -13.38 13.50 10.60
C VAL A 30 -14.09 13.82 9.28
N THR A 31 -14.09 15.09 8.84
CA THR A 31 -14.69 15.48 7.56
C THR A 31 -14.02 14.75 6.39
N ARG A 32 -12.67 14.67 6.38
CA ARG A 32 -11.94 13.93 5.35
C ARG A 32 -12.20 12.42 5.40
N ILE A 33 -12.18 11.82 6.59
CA ILE A 33 -12.47 10.38 6.78
C ILE A 33 -13.86 10.01 6.25
N VAL A 34 -14.89 10.81 6.56
CA VAL A 34 -16.26 10.54 6.11
C VAL A 34 -16.44 10.80 4.60
N THR A 35 -15.60 11.65 4.00
CA THR A 35 -15.63 11.93 2.56
C THR A 35 -14.95 10.82 1.75
N GLU A 36 -13.80 10.34 2.21
CA GLU A 36 -12.97 9.38 1.46
C GLU A 36 -13.23 7.92 1.84
N LEU A 37 -13.88 7.67 2.99
CA LEU A 37 -14.28 6.33 3.47
C LEU A 37 -13.16 5.27 3.29
N PRO A 38 -11.96 5.52 3.83
CA PRO A 38 -10.84 4.58 3.67
C PRO A 38 -11.10 3.27 4.42
N GLU A 39 -10.63 2.15 3.84
CA GLU A 39 -10.70 0.82 4.49
C GLU A 39 -9.79 0.74 5.73
N ASP A 40 -8.61 1.38 5.69
CA ASP A 40 -7.67 1.46 6.81
C ASP A 40 -7.72 2.84 7.50
N LEU A 41 -8.53 2.92 8.56
CA LEU A 41 -8.69 4.12 9.37
C LEU A 41 -7.40 4.54 10.13
N PRO A 42 -6.69 3.65 10.86
CA PRO A 42 -5.44 3.99 11.52
C PRO A 42 -4.36 4.57 10.60
N GLY A 43 -4.09 3.93 9.45
CA GLY A 43 -3.08 4.41 8.51
C GLY A 43 -3.42 5.78 7.92
N TYR A 44 -4.70 5.99 7.60
CA TYR A 44 -5.19 7.27 7.10
C TYR A 44 -5.04 8.41 8.12
N MET A 45 -5.35 8.17 9.40
CA MET A 45 -5.19 9.17 10.46
C MET A 45 -3.71 9.59 10.64
N ILE A 46 -2.79 8.62 10.56
CA ILE A 46 -1.34 8.91 10.63
C ILE A 46 -0.89 9.75 9.44
N ALA A 47 -1.35 9.42 8.23
CA ALA A 47 -1.04 10.18 7.03
C ALA A 47 -1.57 11.62 7.11
N PHE A 48 -2.83 11.81 7.52
CA PHE A 48 -3.44 13.14 7.69
C PHE A 48 -2.66 14.01 8.68
N LEU A 49 -2.28 13.46 9.84
CA LEU A 49 -1.52 14.20 10.84
C LEU A 49 -0.11 14.54 10.36
N ARG A 50 0.55 13.66 9.59
CA ARG A 50 1.86 13.92 8.97
C ARG A 50 1.78 15.03 7.93
N GLU A 51 0.77 15.01 7.06
CA GLU A 51 0.51 16.05 6.07
C GLU A 51 0.27 17.41 6.74
N LYS A 52 -0.58 17.43 7.77
CA LYS A 52 -0.96 18.66 8.49
C LYS A 52 0.16 19.21 9.39
N ALA A 53 1.05 18.36 9.91
CA ALA A 53 2.24 18.78 10.66
C ALA A 53 3.35 19.37 9.76
N GLY A 54 3.23 19.20 8.44
CA GLY A 54 4.20 19.67 7.46
C GLY A 54 5.55 18.93 7.53
N PRO A 55 6.50 19.24 6.62
CA PRO A 55 7.81 18.57 6.54
C PRO A 55 8.73 18.75 7.76
N ARG A 56 8.27 19.47 8.80
CA ARG A 56 9.11 19.97 9.90
C ARG A 56 8.86 19.29 11.25
N ALA A 57 8.04 18.23 11.27
CA ALA A 57 7.88 17.36 12.43
C ALA A 57 8.75 16.08 12.34
N LYS A 58 9.86 16.13 11.60
CA LYS A 58 11.00 15.26 11.89
C LYS A 58 11.65 15.79 13.18
N GLY A 59 11.78 14.90 14.16
CA GLY A 59 12.31 15.21 15.49
C GLY A 59 13.64 15.96 15.45
N SER A 60 13.79 16.80 16.45
CA SER A 60 14.87 17.72 16.76
C SER A 60 16.18 17.03 17.16
N ASP A 61 16.83 16.26 16.27
CA ASP A 61 18.20 15.80 16.58
C ASP A 61 19.08 15.38 15.40
N GLU A 62 18.59 15.36 14.17
CA GLU A 62 19.38 14.85 13.03
C GLU A 62 20.59 15.76 12.68
N GLY A 63 20.44 17.07 12.91
CA GLY A 63 21.52 18.04 12.68
C GLY A 63 22.57 18.08 13.80
N THR A 64 22.14 17.94 15.06
CA THR A 64 23.04 17.89 16.24
C THR A 64 23.85 16.60 16.26
N LEU A 65 23.21 15.46 15.95
CA LEU A 65 23.87 14.16 15.87
C LEU A 65 24.89 14.08 14.73
N ARG A 66 24.62 14.71 13.57
CA ARG A 66 25.58 14.77 12.46
C ARG A 66 26.83 15.57 12.82
N ALA A 67 26.67 16.71 13.48
CA ALA A 67 27.79 17.54 13.93
C ALA A 67 28.63 16.84 15.02
N GLU A 68 27.97 16.19 15.98
CA GLU A 68 28.66 15.44 17.04
C GLU A 68 29.39 14.20 16.48
N ASN A 69 28.82 13.53 15.47
CA ASN A 69 29.47 12.42 14.77
C ASN A 69 30.71 12.86 13.98
N GLU A 70 30.70 14.03 13.33
CA GLU A 70 31.91 14.56 12.70
C GLU A 70 33.01 14.90 13.71
N GLU A 71 32.64 15.50 14.84
CA GLU A 71 33.59 15.83 15.88
C GLU A 71 34.20 14.58 16.52
N LEU A 72 33.39 13.56 16.80
CA LEU A 72 33.86 12.26 17.30
C LEU A 72 34.75 11.54 16.29
N LYS A 73 34.45 11.59 14.99
CA LYS A 73 35.32 11.04 13.92
C LYS A 73 36.68 11.76 13.89
N ASN A 74 36.69 13.08 14.03
CA ASN A 74 37.92 13.88 14.09
C ASN A 74 38.76 13.58 15.33
N GLN A 75 38.12 13.38 16.49
CA GLN A 75 38.81 12.98 17.72
C GLN A 75 39.41 11.57 17.60
N LEU A 76 38.69 10.62 16.99
CA LEU A 76 39.20 9.27 16.70
C LEU A 76 40.40 9.29 15.76
N ALA A 77 40.38 10.14 14.73
CA ALA A 77 41.51 10.29 13.80
C ALA A 77 42.77 10.80 14.50
N LYS A 78 42.63 11.81 15.39
CA LYS A 78 43.74 12.33 16.19
C LYS A 78 44.30 11.28 17.15
N LEU A 79 43.43 10.57 17.88
CA LEU A 79 43.86 9.51 18.80
C LEU A 79 44.59 8.38 18.06
N ARG A 80 44.09 7.96 16.88
CA ARG A 80 44.73 6.94 16.06
C ARG A 80 46.09 7.38 15.54
N ALA A 81 46.25 8.65 15.16
CA ALA A 81 47.54 9.20 14.75
C ALA A 81 48.53 9.27 15.91
N GLU A 82 48.06 9.62 17.11
CA GLU A 82 48.89 9.68 18.32
C GLU A 82 49.30 8.28 18.81
N ILE A 83 48.41 7.28 18.69
CA ILE A 83 48.72 5.87 18.92
C ILE A 83 49.76 5.36 17.90
N ARG A 84 49.63 5.74 16.61
CA ARG A 84 50.59 5.38 15.55
C ARG A 84 51.96 6.05 15.75
N ALA A 85 52.00 7.23 16.35
CA ALA A 85 53.26 7.93 16.65
C ALA A 85 53.97 7.41 17.92
N SER A 86 53.21 6.84 18.86
CA SER A 86 53.75 6.33 20.14
C SER A 86 54.12 4.84 20.08
N ILE A 87 53.42 4.05 19.26
CA ILE A 87 53.74 2.65 18.97
C ILE A 87 54.44 2.65 17.61
N GLY A 88 55.78 2.71 17.61
CA GLY A 88 56.56 2.62 16.37
C GLY A 88 56.17 1.42 15.51
N ASP A 89 56.40 1.55 14.20
CA ASP A 89 55.98 0.79 13.00
C ASP A 89 56.05 -0.76 13.00
N ASP A 90 56.13 -1.43 14.15
CA ASP A 90 56.32 -2.89 14.25
C ASP A 90 55.19 -3.60 15.02
N GLY A 91 53.96 -3.10 14.88
CA GLY A 91 52.73 -3.72 15.39
C GLY A 91 51.71 -3.85 14.27
N GLY A 92 51.86 -4.90 13.46
CA GLY A 92 51.09 -5.11 12.23
C GLY A 92 49.57 -5.07 12.39
N GLY A 93 48.94 -4.50 11.36
CA GLY A 93 47.52 -4.60 11.10
C GLY A 93 46.74 -3.38 11.55
N LEU A 94 46.71 -2.34 10.71
CA LEU A 94 45.57 -1.42 10.50
C LEU A 94 45.97 -0.45 9.37
N ASP A 95 46.36 -1.02 8.24
CA ASP A 95 46.30 -0.34 6.95
C ASP A 95 45.11 -0.93 6.20
N SER A 96 43.99 -0.24 6.29
CA SER A 96 42.93 -0.34 5.31
C SER A 96 42.74 1.08 4.82
N ASP A 97 43.52 1.40 3.80
CA ASP A 97 43.21 2.41 2.82
C ASP A 97 41.73 2.25 2.42
N ALA A 98 40.92 3.14 2.98
CA ALA A 98 39.50 3.25 2.69
C ALA A 98 39.24 4.74 2.55
N GLU A 99 39.62 5.27 1.39
CA GLU A 99 38.95 6.42 0.79
C GLU A 99 37.44 6.17 0.86
N SER A 100 36.81 6.71 1.90
CA SER A 100 35.36 6.73 2.01
C SER A 100 34.87 7.95 1.27
N GLU A 101 34.66 7.78 -0.03
CA GLU A 101 33.58 8.47 -0.73
C GLU A 101 32.31 8.23 0.08
N ALA A 102 31.94 9.18 0.92
CA ALA A 102 30.68 9.14 1.66
C ALA A 102 29.54 9.42 0.68
N GLU A 103 29.27 8.48 -0.22
CA GLU A 103 27.92 8.28 -0.72
C GLU A 103 27.10 7.72 0.45
N ASP A 104 26.28 8.60 1.02
CA ASP A 104 25.24 8.32 2.03
C ASP A 104 24.19 7.38 1.40
N ASP A 105 24.57 6.11 1.20
CA ASP A 105 23.73 5.03 0.67
C ASP A 105 23.64 3.87 1.70
N GLU A 106 23.70 4.19 2.99
CA GLU A 106 23.55 3.23 4.12
C GLU A 106 22.11 2.68 4.28
N ASP A 107 21.22 2.92 3.31
CA ASP A 107 19.91 2.26 3.19
C ASP A 107 19.77 1.47 1.86
N TYR A 108 20.87 1.21 1.14
CA TYR A 108 20.83 0.36 -0.05
C TYR A 108 20.92 -1.12 0.34
N VAL A 109 19.77 -1.79 0.38
CA VAL A 109 19.70 -3.26 0.50
C VAL A 109 20.15 -3.85 -0.83
N ASP A 110 21.42 -4.29 -0.89
CA ASP A 110 22.07 -4.83 -2.09
C ASP A 110 21.30 -6.01 -2.73
N ASP A 111 20.57 -6.77 -1.93
CA ASP A 111 19.79 -7.91 -2.39
C ASP A 111 18.35 -7.86 -1.87
N LEU A 112 17.40 -7.41 -2.70
CA LEU A 112 15.98 -7.68 -2.44
C LEU A 112 15.77 -9.20 -2.43
N PRO A 113 15.02 -9.76 -1.46
CA PRO A 113 14.77 -11.19 -1.42
C PRO A 113 14.11 -11.62 -2.74
N ALA A 114 14.49 -12.77 -3.29
CA ALA A 114 14.02 -13.25 -4.61
C ALA A 114 12.48 -13.20 -4.79
N ASN A 115 11.72 -13.29 -3.69
CA ASN A 115 10.26 -13.21 -3.67
C ASN A 115 9.70 -11.80 -3.97
N PHE A 116 10.52 -10.74 -3.86
CA PHE A 116 10.15 -9.36 -4.14
C PHE A 116 10.53 -8.94 -5.57
N LEU A 117 11.37 -9.71 -6.27
CA LEU A 117 11.66 -9.47 -7.67
C LEU A 117 10.51 -10.00 -8.54
N MET A 118 10.01 -9.15 -9.44
CA MET A 118 9.08 -9.60 -10.48
C MET A 118 9.75 -10.73 -11.29
N PRO A 119 9.03 -11.82 -11.58
CA PRO A 119 9.54 -12.89 -12.44
C PRO A 119 10.09 -12.32 -13.75
N GLU A 120 11.20 -12.85 -14.26
CA GLU A 120 11.77 -12.39 -15.55
C GLU A 120 10.75 -12.47 -16.69
N SER A 121 9.84 -13.44 -16.61
CA SER A 121 8.73 -13.61 -17.56
C SER A 121 7.72 -12.46 -17.53
N GLN A 122 7.75 -11.56 -16.54
CA GLN A 122 6.88 -10.40 -16.42
C GLN A 122 7.64 -9.07 -16.57
N LYS A 123 8.98 -9.07 -16.44
CA LYS A 123 9.81 -7.88 -16.64
C LYS A 123 9.68 -7.36 -18.07
N GLY A 124 9.40 -6.07 -18.22
CA GLY A 124 9.28 -5.40 -19.52
C GLY A 124 8.01 -5.70 -20.31
N LYS A 125 7.09 -6.53 -19.79
CA LYS A 125 5.79 -6.78 -20.46
C LYS A 125 4.82 -5.65 -20.17
N THR A 126 4.46 -4.91 -21.21
CA THR A 126 3.36 -3.96 -21.14
C THR A 126 2.03 -4.70 -21.16
N ARG A 127 1.00 -4.10 -20.53
CA ARG A 127 -0.35 -4.67 -20.53
C ARG A 127 -0.89 -4.68 -21.95
N ALA A 128 -1.29 -5.85 -22.45
CA ALA A 128 -1.95 -5.97 -23.75
C ALA A 128 -3.38 -5.43 -23.68
N SER A 129 -3.80 -4.72 -24.71
CA SER A 129 -5.20 -4.28 -24.84
C SER A 129 -6.08 -5.45 -25.30
N VAL A 130 -7.26 -5.58 -24.71
CA VAL A 130 -8.29 -6.57 -25.09
C VAL A 130 -9.57 -5.85 -25.47
N SER A 131 -10.26 -6.31 -26.51
CA SER A 131 -11.54 -5.77 -26.96
C SER A 131 -12.51 -6.90 -27.27
N ALA A 132 -13.76 -6.76 -26.83
CA ALA A 132 -14.86 -7.62 -27.26
C ALA A 132 -15.37 -7.23 -28.65
N GLU A 133 -16.22 -8.05 -29.24
CA GLU A 133 -16.93 -7.72 -30.47
C GLU A 133 -17.85 -6.51 -30.29
N ALA A 134 -17.79 -5.56 -31.22
CA ALA A 134 -18.64 -4.37 -31.17
C ALA A 134 -19.95 -4.63 -31.90
N TYR A 135 -21.06 -4.16 -31.33
CA TYR A 135 -22.30 -4.00 -32.08
C TYR A 135 -22.23 -2.70 -32.87
N GLY A 136 -22.56 -2.74 -34.16
CA GLY A 136 -22.44 -1.59 -35.06
C GLY A 136 -23.07 -1.87 -36.42
N ALA A 137 -22.67 -1.11 -37.44
CA ALA A 137 -23.20 -1.29 -38.80
C ALA A 137 -23.02 -2.71 -39.36
N TRP A 138 -21.98 -3.42 -38.89
CA TRP A 138 -21.62 -4.77 -39.34
C TRP A 138 -22.09 -5.89 -38.41
N ASN A 139 -22.46 -5.56 -37.16
CA ASN A 139 -22.97 -6.49 -36.16
C ASN A 139 -24.20 -5.87 -35.48
N VAL A 140 -25.33 -5.90 -36.18
CA VAL A 140 -26.57 -5.27 -35.73
C VAL A 140 -27.19 -6.12 -34.62
N LYS A 141 -27.59 -5.51 -33.51
CA LYS A 141 -28.33 -6.20 -32.44
C LYS A 141 -29.63 -6.76 -33.01
N GLN A 142 -29.70 -8.08 -33.16
CA GLN A 142 -30.92 -8.79 -33.53
C GLN A 142 -31.68 -9.22 -32.28
N ALA A 143 -32.93 -9.66 -32.46
CA ALA A 143 -33.70 -10.29 -31.39
C ALA A 143 -32.99 -11.57 -30.94
N PHE A 144 -32.31 -11.50 -29.81
CA PHE A 144 -31.58 -12.63 -29.25
C PHE A 144 -32.55 -13.69 -28.75
N THR A 145 -32.48 -14.88 -29.32
CA THR A 145 -33.19 -16.06 -28.83
C THR A 145 -32.19 -16.93 -28.08
N ALA A 146 -32.36 -17.04 -26.76
CA ALA A 146 -31.44 -17.81 -25.93
C ALA A 146 -31.46 -19.30 -26.31
N PRO A 147 -30.30 -19.94 -26.54
CA PRO A 147 -30.25 -21.37 -26.80
C PRO A 147 -30.61 -22.14 -25.52
N VAL A 148 -31.41 -23.20 -25.68
CA VAL A 148 -31.84 -24.06 -24.57
C VAL A 148 -31.29 -25.45 -24.79
N VAL A 149 -30.30 -25.84 -23.99
CA VAL A 149 -29.75 -27.20 -23.96
C VAL A 149 -30.38 -27.95 -22.79
N PRO A 150 -31.07 -29.09 -23.02
CA PRO A 150 -31.75 -29.83 -21.98
C PRO A 150 -30.75 -30.35 -20.93
N LYS A 151 -31.06 -30.12 -19.66
CA LYS A 151 -30.27 -30.56 -18.49
C LYS A 151 -31.20 -31.07 -17.40
N SER A 152 -30.71 -31.98 -16.55
CA SER A 152 -31.45 -32.36 -15.35
C SER A 152 -31.48 -31.22 -14.33
N GLU A 153 -32.51 -31.20 -13.48
CA GLU A 153 -32.62 -30.17 -12.43
C GLU A 153 -31.46 -30.23 -11.43
N GLU A 154 -30.94 -31.42 -11.14
CA GLU A 154 -29.74 -31.60 -10.32
C GLU A 154 -28.50 -30.98 -10.97
N GLN A 155 -28.33 -31.14 -12.28
CA GLN A 155 -27.24 -30.51 -13.03
C GLN A 155 -27.36 -28.98 -12.99
N LYS A 156 -28.56 -28.44 -13.22
CA LYS A 156 -28.80 -26.98 -13.16
C LYS A 156 -28.46 -26.40 -11.80
N GLN A 157 -28.88 -27.04 -10.71
CA GLN A 157 -28.58 -26.60 -9.35
C GLN A 157 -27.07 -26.63 -9.05
N ARG A 158 -26.38 -27.68 -9.49
CA ARG A 158 -24.91 -27.79 -9.34
C ARG A 158 -24.19 -26.68 -10.10
N ILE A 159 -24.57 -26.42 -11.35
CA ILE A 159 -23.99 -25.35 -12.18
C ILE A 159 -24.23 -23.99 -11.52
N ARG A 160 -25.45 -23.71 -11.08
CA ARG A 160 -25.81 -22.45 -10.42
C ARG A 160 -24.96 -22.18 -9.17
N LYS A 161 -24.75 -23.21 -8.34
CA LYS A 161 -23.91 -23.11 -7.13
C LYS A 161 -22.43 -22.82 -7.45
N ILE A 162 -21.95 -23.24 -8.62
CA ILE A 162 -20.58 -22.95 -9.07
C ILE A 162 -20.51 -21.53 -9.65
N LEU A 163 -21.49 -21.14 -10.47
CA LEU A 163 -21.56 -19.82 -11.09
C LEU A 163 -21.66 -18.70 -10.06
N SER A 164 -22.40 -18.89 -8.96
CA SER A 164 -22.50 -17.88 -7.89
C SER A 164 -21.18 -17.59 -7.17
N LYS A 165 -20.16 -18.45 -7.29
CA LYS A 165 -18.82 -18.21 -6.76
C LYS A 165 -17.93 -17.40 -7.70
N SER A 166 -18.30 -17.31 -8.98
CA SER A 166 -17.53 -16.58 -9.99
C SER A 166 -17.94 -15.11 -9.99
N PHE A 167 -16.94 -14.22 -9.98
CA PHE A 167 -17.16 -12.77 -9.96
C PHE A 167 -17.99 -12.28 -11.16
N MET A 168 -17.90 -12.96 -12.31
CA MET A 168 -18.65 -12.59 -13.53
C MET A 168 -20.17 -12.77 -13.39
N PHE A 169 -20.63 -13.65 -12.49
CA PHE A 169 -22.05 -13.99 -12.33
C PHE A 169 -22.60 -13.63 -10.94
N ALA A 170 -21.80 -13.00 -10.09
CA ALA A 170 -22.19 -12.66 -8.71
C ALA A 170 -23.34 -11.65 -8.64
N SER A 171 -23.46 -10.76 -9.64
CA SER A 171 -24.49 -9.73 -9.73
C SER A 171 -25.60 -10.04 -10.74
N VAL A 172 -25.62 -11.25 -11.31
CA VAL A 172 -26.61 -11.64 -12.32
C VAL A 172 -27.90 -12.04 -11.63
N GLU A 173 -29.03 -11.51 -12.10
CA GLU A 173 -30.33 -11.82 -11.52
C GLU A 173 -30.72 -13.30 -11.72
N GLU A 174 -31.61 -13.80 -10.86
CA GLU A 174 -32.10 -15.19 -10.90
C GLU A 174 -32.64 -15.61 -12.27
N ARG A 175 -33.33 -14.70 -12.97
CA ARG A 175 -33.90 -14.94 -14.31
C ARG A 175 -32.82 -15.05 -15.39
N GLU A 176 -31.85 -14.15 -15.38
CA GLU A 176 -30.73 -14.15 -16.32
C GLU A 176 -29.80 -15.33 -16.06
N MET A 177 -29.60 -15.70 -14.80
CA MET A 177 -28.87 -16.89 -14.40
C MET A 177 -29.49 -18.15 -14.98
N ALA A 178 -30.84 -18.25 -15.01
CA ALA A 178 -31.51 -19.39 -15.63
C ALA A 178 -31.21 -19.47 -17.14
N VAL A 179 -31.25 -18.33 -17.84
CA VAL A 179 -30.91 -18.24 -19.27
C VAL A 179 -29.48 -18.70 -19.54
N VAL A 180 -28.52 -18.26 -18.71
CA VAL A 180 -27.11 -18.67 -18.82
C VAL A 180 -26.95 -20.18 -18.58
N VAL A 181 -27.59 -20.72 -17.53
CA VAL A 181 -27.53 -22.16 -17.20
C VAL A 181 -28.14 -23.00 -18.32
N ASP A 182 -29.24 -22.57 -18.92
CA ASP A 182 -29.88 -23.26 -20.03
C ASP A 182 -29.03 -23.21 -21.32
N ALA A 183 -28.27 -22.13 -21.53
CA ALA A 183 -27.37 -21.97 -22.67
C ALA A 183 -26.08 -22.80 -22.61
N MET A 184 -25.66 -23.28 -21.43
CA MET A 184 -24.43 -24.08 -21.30
C MET A 184 -24.52 -25.43 -22.02
N ALA A 185 -23.49 -25.83 -22.76
CA ALA A 185 -23.41 -27.12 -23.44
C ALA A 185 -22.45 -28.08 -22.72
N GLU A 186 -22.76 -29.38 -22.73
CA GLU A 186 -21.87 -30.42 -22.22
C GLU A 186 -20.73 -30.67 -23.22
N VAL A 187 -19.49 -30.65 -22.73
CA VAL A 187 -18.30 -31.02 -23.51
C VAL A 187 -17.65 -32.23 -22.85
N LYS A 188 -17.59 -33.34 -23.59
CA LYS A 188 -16.88 -34.55 -23.14
C LYS A 188 -15.42 -34.43 -23.57
N LEU A 189 -14.53 -34.58 -22.60
CA LEU A 189 -13.09 -34.63 -22.85
C LEU A 189 -12.68 -36.10 -22.81
N GLU A 190 -12.00 -36.56 -23.85
CA GLU A 190 -11.28 -37.82 -23.81
C GLU A 190 -10.09 -37.67 -22.85
N ALA A 191 -9.80 -38.72 -22.09
CA ALA A 191 -8.76 -38.72 -21.07
C ALA A 191 -7.34 -38.86 -21.65
#